data_AF-A0A8I1DNJ9-F1
#
_entry.id   AF-A0A8I1DNJ9-F1
#
_cell.length_a   1.000
_cell.length_b   1.000
_cell.length_c   1.000
_cell.angle_alpha   90.00
_cell.angle_beta   90.00
_cell.angle_gamma   90.00
#
_symmetry.space_group_name_H-M   'P 1'
#
loop_
_entity.id
_entity.type
_entity.pdbx_description
1 polymer ?
#
loop_
_entity_poly.entity_id
_entity_poly.type
_entity_poly.pdbx_seq_one_letter_code
_entity_poly.pdbx_strand_id
1 'polypeptide(L)'
;MPGIILRANTPAELKSRLAGLDIDVPARSEGRRNHHAERYCIAHLLATLPIERLSFPLALTHSDKPDFLLAMPDGDVGIEHTEAVPENVARAEFLREKGLGPDVYFTPHVVPGESRKTAAELRSEIEANAPGTGWVGDSPQRQWATAMAHCIKEKLPKATADGFVRYPANWLIVYDNWPLPAVNYAKAASYLAPLLADMNAFSVFNAIFIHDDSKMCEFGESPIIRVLVKPGAEGNAAL
;
A
#
# COMPACT_ATOMS: atom_id res chain seq x y z
N MET A 1 -20.66 2.86 6.92
CA MET A 1 -21.63 3.57 6.05
C MET A 1 -20.85 4.08 4.86
N PRO A 2 -21.27 3.76 3.64
CA PRO A 2 -20.56 4.22 2.45
C PRO A 2 -20.57 5.75 2.40
N GLY A 3 -19.38 6.33 2.23
CA GLY A 3 -19.16 7.77 2.26
C GLY A 3 -18.51 8.21 0.96
N ILE A 4 -19.14 9.14 0.26
CA ILE A 4 -18.51 9.76 -0.91
C ILE A 4 -17.29 10.52 -0.42
N ILE A 5 -16.11 10.13 -0.91
CA ILE A 5 -14.84 10.81 -0.62
C ILE A 5 -14.70 12.03 -1.52
N LEU A 6 -14.89 11.83 -2.84
CA LEU A 6 -14.84 12.92 -3.82
C LEU A 6 -15.67 12.61 -5.06
N ARG A 7 -16.00 13.69 -5.79
CA ARG A 7 -16.54 13.65 -7.15
C ARG A 7 -15.80 14.68 -7.98
N ALA A 8 -15.53 14.33 -9.24
CA ALA A 8 -14.89 15.22 -10.19
C ALA A 8 -15.49 15.01 -11.58
N ASN A 9 -15.81 16.09 -12.26
CA ASN A 9 -16.28 16.07 -13.65
C ASN A 9 -15.16 16.28 -14.65
N THR A 10 -13.97 16.70 -14.18
CA THR A 10 -12.80 16.97 -15.02
C THR A 10 -11.52 16.59 -14.29
N PRO A 11 -10.40 16.39 -15.01
CA PRO A 11 -9.07 16.19 -14.42
C PRO A 11 -8.67 17.34 -13.46
N ALA A 12 -8.96 18.58 -13.84
CA ALA A 12 -8.67 19.75 -13.02
C ALA A 12 -9.47 19.76 -11.70
N GLU A 13 -10.75 19.37 -11.76
CA GLU A 13 -11.55 19.19 -10.54
C GLU A 13 -10.99 18.07 -9.67
N LEU A 14 -10.60 16.93 -10.24
CA LEU A 14 -9.98 15.83 -9.48
C LEU A 14 -8.74 16.30 -8.74
N LYS A 15 -7.82 16.98 -9.44
CA LYS A 15 -6.60 17.53 -8.84
C LYS A 15 -6.90 18.47 -7.68
N SER A 16 -7.85 19.38 -7.86
CA SER A 16 -8.28 20.31 -6.80
C SER A 16 -8.90 19.57 -5.61
N ARG A 17 -9.73 18.55 -5.85
CA ARG A 17 -10.35 17.76 -4.78
C ARG A 17 -9.33 16.92 -4.01
N LEU A 18 -8.41 16.27 -4.71
CA LEU A 18 -7.32 15.50 -4.10
C LEU A 18 -6.43 16.39 -3.23
N ALA A 19 -6.10 17.61 -3.68
CA ALA A 19 -5.34 18.58 -2.90
C ALA A 19 -6.04 19.03 -1.61
N GLY A 20 -7.37 18.97 -1.58
CA GLY A 20 -8.18 19.31 -0.39
C GLY A 20 -8.44 18.14 0.55
N LEU A 21 -7.97 16.93 0.25
CA LEU A 21 -8.10 15.79 1.15
C LEU A 21 -7.10 15.91 2.30
N ASP A 22 -7.58 15.68 3.52
CA ASP A 22 -6.72 15.42 4.68
C ASP A 22 -6.08 14.04 4.52
N ILE A 23 -4.81 14.01 4.11
CA ILE A 23 -4.03 12.79 3.88
C ILE A 23 -3.03 12.53 5.01
N ASP A 24 -3.16 13.18 6.16
CA ASP A 24 -2.23 12.98 7.26
C ASP A 24 -2.38 11.55 7.82
N VAL A 25 -1.24 10.90 8.03
CA VAL A 25 -1.14 9.59 8.68
C VAL A 25 -0.44 9.79 10.02
N PRO A 26 -1.19 9.87 11.14
CA PRO A 26 -0.59 10.04 12.46
C PRO A 26 0.38 8.92 12.81
N ALA A 27 1.28 9.21 13.76
CA ALA A 27 2.11 8.21 14.39
C ALA A 27 1.25 7.08 15.01
N ARG A 28 1.77 5.85 15.11
CA ARG A 28 0.98 4.72 15.61
C ARG A 28 0.52 4.93 17.06
N SER A 29 1.34 5.63 17.84
CA SER A 29 1.12 5.99 19.23
C SER A 29 0.22 7.20 19.44
N GLU A 30 -0.18 7.87 18.36
CA GLU A 30 -1.04 9.07 18.32
C GLU A 30 -2.41 8.79 17.68
N GLY A 31 -2.84 7.53 17.68
CA GLY A 31 -4.21 7.17 17.28
C GLY A 31 -4.39 6.94 15.78
N ARG A 32 -3.34 6.54 15.06
CA ARG A 32 -3.44 6.04 13.68
C ARG A 32 -4.54 4.97 13.57
N ARG A 33 -5.39 5.10 12.54
CA ARG A 33 -6.46 4.17 12.19
C ARG A 33 -6.31 3.76 10.73
N ASN A 34 -6.92 2.63 10.35
CA ASN A 34 -6.85 2.10 8.98
C ASN A 34 -7.27 3.13 7.93
N HIS A 35 -8.34 3.89 8.21
CA HIS A 35 -8.85 4.89 7.27
C HIS A 35 -7.85 6.02 6.94
N HIS A 36 -6.87 6.30 7.81
CA HIS A 36 -5.82 7.28 7.49
C HIS A 36 -4.91 6.74 6.38
N ALA A 37 -4.44 5.50 6.51
CA ALA A 37 -3.62 4.83 5.49
C ALA A 37 -4.41 4.61 4.19
N GLU A 38 -5.66 4.13 4.29
CA GLU A 38 -6.57 3.97 3.16
C GLU A 38 -6.70 5.27 2.34
N ARG A 39 -6.99 6.39 3.02
CA ARG A 39 -7.17 7.69 2.38
C ARG A 39 -5.87 8.23 1.79
N TYR A 40 -4.76 8.08 2.51
CA TYR A 40 -3.43 8.42 2.01
C TYR A 40 -3.14 7.67 0.70
N CYS A 41 -3.32 6.36 0.69
CA CYS A 41 -3.03 5.50 -0.45
C CYS A 41 -3.91 5.80 -1.66
N ILE A 42 -5.23 5.89 -1.46
CA ILE A 42 -6.14 6.15 -2.59
C ILE A 42 -5.91 7.53 -3.21
N ALA A 43 -5.57 8.54 -2.38
CA ALA A 43 -5.28 9.88 -2.87
C ALA A 43 -4.00 9.90 -3.72
N HIS A 44 -2.94 9.25 -3.27
CA HIS A 44 -1.68 9.17 -4.02
C HIS A 44 -1.83 8.31 -5.28
N LEU A 45 -2.58 7.20 -5.24
CA LEU A 45 -2.87 6.41 -6.44
C LEU A 45 -3.52 7.29 -7.51
N LEU A 46 -4.64 7.94 -7.18
CA LEU A 46 -5.39 8.75 -8.14
C LEU A 46 -4.57 9.95 -8.65
N ALA A 47 -3.68 10.50 -7.82
CA ALA A 47 -2.78 11.58 -8.24
C ALA A 47 -1.64 11.11 -9.15
N THR A 48 -1.26 9.82 -9.07
CA THR A 48 -0.12 9.24 -9.80
C THR A 48 -0.54 8.51 -11.08
N LEU A 49 -1.79 8.05 -11.17
CA LEU A 49 -2.31 7.35 -12.34
C LEU A 49 -2.28 8.26 -13.59
N PRO A 50 -1.95 7.70 -14.78
CA PRO A 50 -2.15 8.41 -16.04
C PRO A 50 -3.61 8.78 -16.23
N ILE A 51 -3.88 9.96 -16.79
CA ILE A 51 -5.26 10.44 -16.95
C ILE A 51 -6.08 9.57 -17.89
N GLU A 52 -5.45 8.86 -18.82
CA GLU A 52 -6.09 7.93 -19.76
C GLU A 52 -6.65 6.68 -19.07
N ARG A 53 -6.30 6.45 -17.80
CA ARG A 53 -6.87 5.40 -16.94
C ARG A 53 -8.15 5.83 -16.23
N LEU A 54 -8.53 7.11 -16.34
CA LEU A 54 -9.64 7.72 -15.62
C LEU A 54 -10.63 8.32 -16.61
N SER A 55 -11.92 8.06 -16.39
CA SER A 55 -13.00 8.58 -17.22
C SER A 55 -13.94 9.41 -16.39
N PHE A 56 -14.30 10.59 -16.89
CA PHE A 56 -15.08 11.59 -16.16
C PHE A 56 -16.51 11.69 -16.71
N PRO A 57 -17.52 11.99 -15.86
CA PRO A 57 -17.40 12.27 -14.43
C PRO A 57 -17.10 11.01 -13.60
N LEU A 58 -16.26 11.15 -12.58
CA LEU A 58 -15.92 10.07 -11.66
C LEU A 58 -16.37 10.36 -10.23
N ALA A 59 -16.61 9.30 -9.47
CA ALA A 59 -16.89 9.37 -8.04
C ALA A 59 -16.11 8.30 -7.28
N LEU A 60 -15.41 8.70 -6.23
CA LEU A 60 -14.76 7.79 -5.30
C LEU A 60 -15.58 7.70 -4.01
N THR A 61 -15.96 6.47 -3.64
CA THR A 61 -16.76 6.18 -2.45
C THR A 61 -16.04 5.16 -1.59
N HIS A 62 -15.97 5.39 -0.28
CA HIS A 62 -15.56 4.35 0.69
C HIS A 62 -16.69 3.35 0.86
N SER A 63 -16.38 2.06 0.87
CA SER A 63 -17.34 0.96 1.01
C SER A 63 -16.77 -0.15 1.90
N ASP A 64 -17.59 -1.13 2.26
CA ASP A 64 -17.14 -2.19 3.18
C ASP A 64 -16.34 -3.29 2.46
N LYS A 65 -16.77 -3.74 1.27
CA LYS A 65 -16.12 -4.81 0.48
C LYS A 65 -16.44 -4.67 -1.02
N PRO A 66 -15.53 -4.14 -1.86
CA PRO A 66 -14.16 -3.69 -1.56
C PRO A 66 -14.12 -2.40 -0.70
N ASP A 67 -12.93 -2.04 -0.21
CA ASP A 67 -12.72 -0.82 0.60
C ASP A 67 -13.13 0.48 -0.12
N PHE A 68 -13.04 0.52 -1.46
CA PHE A 68 -13.54 1.63 -2.26
C PHE A 68 -14.21 1.20 -3.56
N LEU A 69 -15.11 2.07 -4.03
CA LEU A 69 -15.65 2.06 -5.38
C LEU A 69 -15.24 3.34 -6.10
N LEU A 70 -14.54 3.18 -7.23
CA LEU A 70 -14.30 4.24 -8.20
C LEU A 70 -15.29 4.06 -9.36
N ALA A 71 -16.36 4.84 -9.35
CA ALA A 71 -17.38 4.82 -10.39
C ALA A 71 -16.96 5.74 -11.55
N MET A 72 -16.98 5.20 -12.77
CA MET A 72 -16.57 5.89 -14.01
C MET A 72 -17.47 5.47 -15.18
N PRO A 73 -17.65 6.31 -16.22
CA PRO A 73 -18.51 5.97 -17.35
C PRO A 73 -18.06 4.72 -18.13
N ASP A 74 -16.75 4.49 -18.20
CA ASP A 74 -16.18 3.36 -18.94
C ASP A 74 -16.12 2.06 -18.12
N GLY A 75 -16.59 2.11 -16.87
CA GLY A 75 -16.71 0.95 -16.00
C GLY A 75 -16.29 1.25 -14.57
N ASP A 76 -17.07 0.71 -13.64
CA ASP A 76 -16.78 0.78 -12.22
C ASP A 76 -15.54 -0.07 -11.87
N VAL A 77 -14.75 0.44 -10.93
CA VAL A 77 -13.57 -0.22 -10.40
C VAL A 77 -13.73 -0.42 -8.89
N GLY A 78 -13.74 -1.67 -8.47
CA GLY A 78 -13.63 -2.04 -7.06
C GLY A 78 -12.17 -1.96 -6.61
N ILE A 79 -11.86 -1.29 -5.51
CA ILE A 79 -10.48 -1.10 -5.06
C ILE A 79 -10.35 -1.60 -3.62
N GLU A 80 -9.56 -2.65 -3.46
CA GLU A 80 -9.19 -3.17 -2.14
C GLU A 80 -7.89 -2.50 -1.68
N HIS A 81 -7.77 -2.23 -0.39
CA HIS A 81 -6.57 -1.69 0.24
C HIS A 81 -6.00 -2.68 1.26
N THR A 82 -4.68 -2.70 1.39
CA THR A 82 -3.99 -3.35 2.49
C THR A 82 -2.70 -2.62 2.82
N GLU A 83 -2.29 -2.68 4.07
CA GLU A 83 -0.96 -2.23 4.48
C GLU A 83 -0.04 -3.45 4.64
N ALA A 84 1.11 -3.43 3.98
CA ALA A 84 2.16 -4.42 4.15
C ALA A 84 3.10 -3.96 5.27
N VAL A 85 2.73 -4.30 6.51
CA VAL A 85 3.56 -4.06 7.70
C VAL A 85 3.54 -5.30 8.59
N PRO A 86 4.68 -5.77 9.11
CA PRO A 86 4.68 -6.85 10.09
C PRO A 86 4.05 -6.42 11.41
N GLU A 87 3.21 -7.28 12.02
CA GLU A 87 2.52 -6.95 13.28
C GLU A 87 3.51 -6.58 14.40
N ASN A 88 4.59 -7.34 14.53
CA ASN A 88 5.61 -7.11 15.56
C ASN A 88 6.32 -5.76 15.35
N VAL A 89 6.53 -5.35 14.10
CA VAL A 89 7.16 -4.07 13.75
C VAL A 89 6.23 -2.92 14.07
N ALA A 90 4.96 -3.00 13.65
CA ALA A 90 3.96 -1.97 13.98
C ALA A 90 3.80 -1.79 15.50
N ARG A 91 3.85 -2.88 16.27
CA ARG A 91 3.82 -2.83 17.74
C ARG A 91 5.11 -2.28 18.33
N ALA A 92 6.26 -2.58 17.73
CA ALA A 92 7.54 -2.03 18.17
C ALA A 92 7.63 -0.52 17.90
N GLU A 93 7.18 -0.06 16.74
CA GLU A 93 7.06 1.37 16.39
C GLU A 93 6.22 2.12 17.43
N PHE A 94 5.04 1.59 17.78
CA PHE A 94 4.21 2.18 18.84
C PHE A 94 4.98 2.37 20.16
N LEU A 95 5.79 1.37 20.56
CA LEU A 95 6.58 1.46 21.79
C LEU A 95 7.75 2.44 21.67
N ARG A 96 8.42 2.47 20.51
CA ARG A 96 9.52 3.40 20.22
C ARG A 96 9.05 4.85 20.22
N GLU A 97 7.91 5.14 19.62
CA GLU A 97 7.29 6.46 19.63
C GLU A 97 6.88 6.91 21.05
N LYS A 98 6.72 5.98 22.00
CA LYS A 98 6.56 6.27 23.44
C LYS A 98 7.88 6.43 24.19
N GLY A 99 9.01 6.43 23.49
CA GLY A 99 10.35 6.64 24.06
C GLY A 99 11.09 5.36 24.47
N LEU A 100 10.68 4.18 23.98
CA LEU A 100 11.39 2.94 24.28
C LEU A 100 12.54 2.68 23.30
N GLY A 101 13.74 2.46 23.83
CA GLY A 101 14.93 2.13 23.04
C GLY A 101 15.62 3.36 22.45
N PRO A 102 16.61 3.17 21.56
CA PRO A 102 17.37 4.27 20.99
C PRO A 102 16.59 5.00 19.88
N ASP A 103 16.86 6.30 19.74
CA ASP A 103 16.28 7.17 18.69
C ASP A 103 16.66 6.71 17.27
N VAL A 104 17.86 6.15 17.12
CA VAL A 104 18.35 5.54 15.87
C VAL A 104 18.60 4.06 16.11
N TYR A 105 17.97 3.22 15.31
CA TYR A 105 18.00 1.77 15.48
C TYR A 105 18.23 1.05 14.15
N PHE A 106 18.71 -0.19 14.24
CA PHE A 106 18.93 -1.02 13.06
C PHE A 106 17.60 -1.53 12.50
N THR A 107 17.48 -1.57 11.18
CA THR A 107 16.32 -2.15 10.50
C THR A 107 16.18 -3.63 10.89
N PRO A 108 15.02 -4.05 11.44
CA PRO A 108 14.84 -5.44 11.86
C PRO A 108 14.74 -6.37 10.64
N HIS A 109 15.26 -7.59 10.78
CA HIS A 109 14.95 -8.68 9.86
C HIS A 109 13.59 -9.27 10.20
N VAL A 110 12.73 -9.41 9.19
CA VAL A 110 11.37 -9.91 9.40
C VAL A 110 11.02 -10.96 8.36
N VAL A 111 10.39 -12.03 8.83
CA VAL A 111 9.86 -13.11 7.99
C VAL A 111 8.35 -12.93 7.84
N PRO A 112 7.80 -12.94 6.61
CA PRO A 112 6.36 -12.90 6.41
C PRO A 112 5.63 -14.03 7.13
N GLY A 113 4.56 -13.68 7.86
CA GLY A 113 3.80 -14.62 8.68
C GLY A 113 4.46 -15.04 9.99
N GLU A 114 5.50 -14.34 10.46
CA GLU A 114 6.08 -14.61 11.78
C GLU A 114 5.03 -14.50 12.90
N SER A 115 5.17 -15.35 13.92
CA SER A 115 4.23 -15.35 15.04
C SER A 115 4.34 -14.06 15.87
N ARG A 116 3.21 -13.67 16.46
CA ARG A 116 3.13 -12.54 17.36
C ARG A 116 4.03 -12.75 18.58
N LYS A 117 4.95 -11.81 18.81
CA LYS A 117 5.83 -11.80 20.00
C LYS A 117 5.10 -11.24 21.22
N THR A 118 5.49 -11.70 22.40
CA THR A 118 5.02 -11.17 23.68
C THR A 118 5.52 -9.72 23.88
N ALA A 119 4.88 -9.00 24.80
CA ALA A 119 5.28 -7.63 25.11
C ALA A 119 6.64 -7.56 25.84
N ALA A 120 7.10 -8.64 26.47
CA ALA A 120 8.42 -8.70 27.10
C ALA A 120 9.52 -8.93 26.05
N GLU A 121 9.30 -9.86 25.11
CA GLU A 121 10.23 -10.12 24.00
C GLU A 121 10.43 -8.86 23.14
N LEU A 122 9.34 -8.19 22.74
CA LEU A 122 9.45 -6.96 21.95
C LEU A 122 10.26 -5.87 22.67
N ARG A 123 10.04 -5.67 23.98
CA ARG A 123 10.80 -4.68 24.75
C ARG A 123 12.28 -5.03 24.77
N SER A 124 12.61 -6.29 25.05
CA SER A 124 13.98 -6.77 25.06
C SER A 124 14.67 -6.59 23.71
N GLU A 125 13.99 -6.86 22.60
CA GLU A 125 14.56 -6.68 21.25
C GLU A 125 14.76 -5.20 20.91
N ILE A 126 13.79 -4.35 21.28
CA ILE A 126 13.85 -2.91 21.05
C ILE A 126 15.04 -2.28 21.78
N GLU A 127 15.25 -2.65 23.04
CA GLU A 127 16.35 -2.18 23.89
C GLU A 127 17.69 -2.76 23.45
N ALA A 128 17.73 -4.04 23.08
CA ALA A 128 18.95 -4.68 22.61
C ALA A 128 19.47 -4.07 21.30
N ASN A 129 18.55 -3.62 20.43
CA ASN A 129 18.86 -3.00 19.14
C ASN A 129 19.95 -3.76 18.38
N ALA A 130 19.83 -5.08 18.33
CA ALA A 130 20.85 -5.92 17.73
C ALA A 130 20.87 -5.70 16.19
N PRO A 131 22.03 -5.46 15.57
CA PRO A 131 22.12 -5.16 14.14
C PRO A 131 21.75 -6.34 13.22
N GLY A 132 21.74 -7.56 13.76
CA GLY A 132 21.56 -8.78 12.97
C GLY A 132 22.67 -8.96 11.94
N THR A 133 22.38 -9.75 10.90
CA THR A 133 23.26 -9.90 9.74
C THR A 133 22.97 -8.82 8.70
N GLY A 134 23.99 -8.39 7.96
CA GLY A 134 23.78 -7.45 6.85
C GLY A 134 23.03 -8.10 5.69
N TRP A 135 22.29 -7.29 4.92
CA TRP A 135 21.80 -7.71 3.61
C TRP A 135 22.97 -7.77 2.61
N VAL A 136 22.98 -8.79 1.76
CA VAL A 136 24.06 -9.04 0.79
C VAL A 136 23.46 -9.15 -0.61
N GLY A 137 24.07 -8.44 -1.55
CA GLY A 137 23.63 -8.40 -2.94
C GLY A 137 22.20 -7.90 -3.06
N ASP A 138 21.33 -8.75 -3.58
CA ASP A 138 19.91 -8.48 -3.86
C ASP A 138 18.94 -9.15 -2.88
N SER A 139 19.42 -9.55 -1.70
CA SER A 139 18.57 -10.06 -0.65
C SER A 139 17.42 -9.10 -0.25
N PRO A 140 17.58 -7.76 -0.23
CA PRO A 140 16.45 -6.87 0.06
C PRO A 140 15.35 -6.97 -1.00
N GLN A 141 15.70 -7.05 -2.29
CA GLN A 141 14.71 -7.11 -3.38
C GLN A 141 13.94 -8.44 -3.36
N ARG A 142 14.61 -9.55 -3.06
CA ARG A 142 13.94 -10.86 -2.89
C ARG A 142 13.02 -10.88 -1.68
N GLN A 143 13.49 -10.35 -0.54
CA GLN A 143 12.69 -10.28 0.68
C GLN A 143 11.46 -9.38 0.47
N TRP A 144 11.62 -8.23 -0.19
CA TRP A 144 10.52 -7.37 -0.57
C TRP A 144 9.49 -8.12 -1.40
N ALA A 145 9.92 -8.82 -2.46
CA ALA A 145 9.02 -9.59 -3.30
C ALA A 145 8.28 -10.70 -2.52
N THR A 146 8.97 -11.40 -1.62
CA THR A 146 8.35 -12.43 -0.77
C THR A 146 7.34 -11.83 0.21
N ALA A 147 7.65 -10.66 0.80
CA ALA A 147 6.74 -9.96 1.71
C ALA A 147 5.47 -9.47 0.99
N MET A 148 5.63 -8.78 -0.13
CA MET A 148 4.49 -8.30 -0.93
C MET A 148 3.64 -9.47 -1.43
N ALA A 149 4.26 -10.55 -1.93
CA ALA A 149 3.56 -11.75 -2.36
C ALA A 149 2.76 -12.39 -1.22
N HIS A 150 3.31 -12.43 -0.01
CA HIS A 150 2.60 -12.92 1.17
C HIS A 150 1.36 -12.07 1.48
N CYS A 151 1.52 -10.74 1.59
CA CYS A 151 0.42 -9.83 1.88
C CYS A 151 -0.71 -9.92 0.83
N ILE A 152 -0.35 -9.99 -0.46
CA ILE A 152 -1.31 -10.12 -1.56
C ILE A 152 -2.03 -11.46 -1.49
N LYS A 153 -1.29 -12.55 -1.23
CA LYS A 153 -1.86 -13.90 -1.09
C LYS A 153 -2.91 -13.98 0.02
N GLU A 154 -2.72 -13.25 1.12
CA GLU A 154 -3.72 -13.19 2.21
C GLU A 154 -5.01 -12.44 1.83
N LYS A 155 -4.95 -11.55 0.82
CA LYS A 155 -6.10 -10.78 0.33
C LYS A 155 -6.90 -11.54 -0.73
N LEU A 156 -6.26 -12.38 -1.54
CA LEU A 156 -6.93 -13.16 -2.60
C LEU A 156 -8.21 -13.89 -2.12
N PRO A 157 -8.19 -14.73 -1.07
CA PRO A 157 -9.39 -15.45 -0.64
C PRO A 157 -10.47 -14.51 -0.09
N LYS A 158 -10.11 -13.34 0.44
CA LYS A 158 -11.08 -12.34 0.94
C LYS A 158 -11.81 -11.65 -0.21
N ALA A 159 -11.11 -11.39 -1.31
CA ALA A 159 -11.65 -10.79 -2.53
C ALA A 159 -12.45 -11.77 -3.42
N THR A 160 -12.47 -13.06 -3.04
CA THR A 160 -13.29 -14.09 -3.68
C THR A 160 -14.30 -14.73 -2.72
N ALA A 161 -14.40 -14.22 -1.48
CA ALA A 161 -15.32 -14.74 -0.48
C ALA A 161 -16.76 -14.27 -0.74
N ASP A 162 -17.72 -15.01 -0.19
CA ASP A 162 -19.14 -14.65 -0.22
C ASP A 162 -19.36 -13.26 0.39
N GLY A 163 -20.10 -12.42 -0.33
CA GLY A 163 -20.38 -11.04 0.05
C GLY A 163 -19.32 -10.01 -0.37
N PHE A 164 -18.26 -10.42 -1.08
CA PHE A 164 -17.38 -9.48 -1.79
C PHE A 164 -18.02 -9.06 -3.11
N VAL A 165 -18.21 -7.75 -3.32
CA VAL A 165 -18.77 -7.24 -4.59
C VAL A 165 -17.66 -7.15 -5.62
N ARG A 166 -17.79 -7.90 -6.72
CA ARG A 166 -16.87 -7.81 -7.86
C ARG A 166 -17.41 -6.83 -8.90
N TYR A 167 -16.51 -5.98 -9.37
CA TYR A 167 -16.78 -4.99 -10.42
C TYR A 167 -16.14 -5.41 -11.75
N PRO A 168 -16.50 -4.76 -12.88
CA PRO A 168 -15.88 -5.02 -14.18
C PRO A 168 -14.35 -5.02 -14.15
N ALA A 169 -13.77 -4.12 -13.36
CA ALA A 169 -12.37 -4.18 -12.96
C ALA A 169 -12.24 -4.13 -11.43
N ASN A 170 -11.20 -4.79 -10.90
CA ASN A 170 -10.90 -4.80 -9.49
C ASN A 170 -9.39 -4.52 -9.32
N TRP A 171 -9.03 -3.58 -8.45
CA TRP A 171 -7.63 -3.25 -8.15
C TRP A 171 -7.31 -3.59 -6.69
N LEU A 172 -6.04 -3.85 -6.42
CA LEU A 172 -5.49 -3.94 -5.07
C LEU A 172 -4.43 -2.85 -4.89
N ILE A 173 -4.53 -2.08 -3.81
CA ILE A 173 -3.49 -1.15 -3.37
C ILE A 173 -2.82 -1.73 -2.13
N VAL A 174 -1.50 -1.80 -2.15
CA VAL A 174 -0.65 -2.22 -1.04
C VAL A 174 0.19 -1.02 -0.60
N TYR A 175 -0.02 -0.56 0.64
CA TYR A 175 0.87 0.41 1.27
C TYR A 175 2.10 -0.30 1.82
N ASP A 176 3.26 -0.06 1.21
CA ASP A 176 4.52 -0.69 1.59
C ASP A 176 5.15 0.03 2.79
N ASN A 177 4.97 -0.56 3.98
CA ASN A 177 5.65 -0.19 5.22
C ASN A 177 6.54 -1.35 5.71
N TRP A 178 7.01 -2.19 4.80
CA TRP A 178 7.83 -3.34 5.17
C TRP A 178 9.26 -2.88 5.47
N PRO A 179 9.84 -3.22 6.65
CA PRO A 179 11.13 -2.67 7.05
C PRO A 179 12.27 -3.34 6.27
N LEU A 180 12.73 -2.66 5.23
CA LEU A 180 13.90 -3.05 4.46
C LEU A 180 14.84 -1.86 4.25
N PRO A 181 16.14 -2.10 4.07
CA PRO A 181 17.02 -1.08 3.52
C PRO A 181 16.58 -0.71 2.09
N ALA A 182 17.22 0.29 1.49
CA ALA A 182 16.88 0.80 0.16
C ALA A 182 16.65 -0.33 -0.87
N VAL A 183 15.43 -0.37 -1.42
CA VAL A 183 15.00 -1.38 -2.40
C VAL A 183 15.12 -0.82 -3.82
N ASN A 184 15.83 -1.54 -4.70
CA ASN A 184 15.72 -1.31 -6.13
C ASN A 184 14.42 -1.94 -6.66
N TYR A 185 13.38 -1.12 -6.82
CA TYR A 185 12.05 -1.58 -7.24
C TYR A 185 12.02 -2.22 -8.64
N ALA A 186 12.86 -1.79 -9.59
CA ALA A 186 12.91 -2.44 -10.91
C ALA A 186 13.35 -3.90 -10.80
N LYS A 187 14.40 -4.14 -9.99
CA LYS A 187 14.87 -5.49 -9.71
C LYS A 187 13.88 -6.27 -8.80
N ALA A 188 13.31 -5.64 -7.79
CA ALA A 188 12.33 -6.27 -6.91
C ALA A 188 11.05 -6.69 -7.65
N ALA A 189 10.56 -5.85 -8.57
CA ALA A 189 9.41 -6.16 -9.42
C ALA A 189 9.67 -7.40 -10.29
N SER A 190 10.91 -7.60 -10.77
CA SER A 190 11.26 -8.82 -11.54
C SER A 190 11.18 -10.11 -10.71
N TYR A 191 11.33 -10.02 -9.38
CA TYR A 191 11.11 -11.15 -8.47
C TYR A 191 9.64 -11.32 -8.07
N LEU A 192 8.88 -10.22 -7.94
CA LEU A 192 7.49 -10.27 -7.53
C LEU A 192 6.55 -10.71 -8.67
N ALA A 193 6.76 -10.21 -9.89
CA ALA A 193 5.91 -10.53 -11.04
C ALA A 193 5.65 -12.04 -11.26
N PRO A 194 6.66 -12.94 -11.26
CA PRO A 194 6.41 -14.36 -11.38
C PRO A 194 5.60 -14.93 -10.19
N LEU A 195 5.83 -14.45 -8.96
CA LEU A 195 5.06 -14.90 -7.79
C LEU A 195 3.57 -14.52 -7.92
N LEU A 196 3.26 -13.34 -8.45
CA LEU A 196 1.88 -12.90 -8.69
C LEU A 196 1.20 -13.74 -9.76
N ALA A 197 1.92 -14.10 -10.83
CA ALA A 197 1.43 -15.00 -11.87
C ALA A 197 1.17 -16.41 -11.32
N ASP A 198 2.12 -16.96 -10.56
CA ASP A 198 2.03 -18.31 -9.97
C ASP A 198 0.84 -18.46 -9.02
N MET A 199 0.51 -17.41 -8.25
CA MET A 199 -0.68 -17.40 -7.38
C MET A 199 -1.97 -16.96 -8.10
N ASN A 200 -1.92 -16.76 -9.41
CA ASN A 200 -3.03 -16.32 -10.24
C ASN A 200 -3.69 -15.02 -9.73
N ALA A 201 -2.90 -14.08 -9.21
CA ALA A 201 -3.43 -12.86 -8.59
C ALA A 201 -4.26 -12.02 -9.57
N PHE A 202 -3.89 -12.05 -10.86
CA PHE A 202 -4.55 -11.29 -11.93
C PHE A 202 -5.93 -11.84 -12.34
N SER A 203 -6.31 -13.03 -11.89
CA SER A 203 -7.71 -13.49 -12.00
C SER A 203 -8.66 -12.78 -11.03
N VAL A 204 -8.10 -12.20 -9.97
CA VAL A 204 -8.86 -11.48 -8.94
C VAL A 204 -8.72 -9.98 -9.14
N PHE A 205 -7.49 -9.49 -9.31
CA PHE A 205 -7.19 -8.07 -9.44
C PHE A 205 -6.61 -7.77 -10.83
N ASN A 206 -7.30 -6.94 -11.61
CA ASN A 206 -6.85 -6.51 -12.93
C ASN A 206 -5.56 -5.68 -12.87
N ALA A 207 -5.30 -5.02 -11.75
CA ALA A 207 -4.06 -4.31 -11.47
C ALA A 207 -3.75 -4.36 -9.97
N ILE A 208 -2.46 -4.43 -9.64
CA ILE A 208 -1.98 -4.38 -8.26
C ILE A 208 -0.99 -3.21 -8.16
N PHE A 209 -1.28 -2.26 -7.28
CA PHE A 209 -0.45 -1.10 -7.01
C PHE A 209 0.25 -1.30 -5.68
N ILE A 210 1.56 -1.14 -5.64
CA ILE A 210 2.35 -1.17 -4.41
C ILE A 210 3.11 0.14 -4.32
N HIS A 211 2.88 0.91 -3.27
CA HIS A 211 3.61 2.17 -3.10
C HIS A 211 4.06 2.37 -1.65
N ASP A 212 5.23 2.98 -1.50
CA ASP A 212 5.69 3.58 -0.25
C ASP A 212 5.35 5.08 -0.29
N ASP A 213 6.16 5.94 0.34
CA ASP A 213 6.01 7.40 0.30
C ASP A 213 6.75 8.06 -0.88
N SER A 214 7.40 7.29 -1.76
CA SER A 214 8.32 7.78 -2.78
C SER A 214 8.01 7.29 -4.20
N LYS A 215 7.54 6.05 -4.35
CA LYS A 215 7.35 5.37 -5.63
C LYS A 215 6.10 4.52 -5.61
N MET A 216 5.51 4.35 -6.79
CA MET A 216 4.41 3.42 -7.02
C MET A 216 4.81 2.41 -8.10
N CYS A 217 4.71 1.13 -7.79
CA CYS A 217 4.83 0.02 -8.71
C CYS A 217 3.43 -0.48 -9.08
N GLU A 218 3.08 -0.38 -10.35
CA GLU A 218 1.87 -0.97 -10.93
C GLU A 218 2.24 -2.31 -11.56
N PHE A 219 1.52 -3.37 -11.19
CA PHE A 219 1.66 -4.71 -11.74
C PHE A 219 0.41 -5.04 -12.58
N GLY A 220 0.67 -5.42 -13.83
CA GLY A 220 -0.28 -5.94 -14.83
C GLY A 220 0.47 -6.89 -15.76
N GLU A 221 0.35 -6.72 -17.09
CA GLU A 221 1.16 -7.48 -18.07
C GLU A 221 2.67 -7.25 -17.91
N SER A 222 3.07 -6.03 -17.55
CA SER A 222 4.45 -5.66 -17.26
C SER A 222 4.48 -4.64 -16.13
N PRO A 223 5.45 -4.72 -15.19
CA PRO A 223 5.55 -3.75 -14.11
C PRO A 223 5.88 -2.35 -14.62
N ILE A 224 5.16 -1.34 -14.13
CA ILE A 224 5.44 0.08 -14.39
C ILE A 224 5.79 0.73 -13.06
N ILE A 225 6.90 1.48 -13.02
CA ILE A 225 7.35 2.17 -11.81
C ILE A 225 7.27 3.68 -12.04
N ARG A 226 6.58 4.36 -11.14
CA ARG A 226 6.38 5.82 -11.16
C ARG A 226 6.91 6.43 -9.88
N VAL A 227 7.34 7.69 -9.96
CA VAL A 227 7.50 8.51 -8.75
C VAL A 227 6.10 8.76 -8.19
N LEU A 228 5.94 8.62 -6.88
CA LEU A 228 4.67 8.86 -6.22
C LEU A 228 4.34 10.36 -6.29
N VAL A 229 3.14 10.68 -6.76
CA VAL A 229 2.69 12.06 -6.83
C VAL A 229 1.96 12.42 -5.54
N LYS A 230 2.45 13.45 -4.86
CA LYS A 230 1.74 14.03 -3.72
C LYS A 230 0.49 14.79 -4.21
N PRO A 231 -0.70 14.50 -3.66
CA PRO A 231 -1.91 15.29 -3.91
C PRO A 231 -1.63 16.79 -3.70
N GLY A 232 -1.95 17.61 -4.72
CA GLY A 232 -1.77 19.06 -4.67
C GLY A 232 -0.40 19.60 -5.10
N ALA A 233 0.56 18.76 -5.53
CA ALA A 233 1.82 19.26 -6.10
C ALA A 233 1.59 19.92 -7.49
N GLU A 234 2.12 21.13 -7.68
CA GLU A 234 2.10 21.85 -8.97
C GLU A 234 3.06 21.22 -9.99
N GLY A 235 2.66 21.16 -11.26
CA GLY A 235 3.53 20.74 -12.39
C GLY A 235 3.38 19.32 -12.94
N ASN A 236 2.44 18.50 -12.44
CA ASN A 236 2.33 17.11 -12.89
C ASN A 236 1.67 16.95 -14.26
N ALA A 237 2.36 16.26 -15.17
CA ALA A 237 1.87 15.82 -16.47
C ALA A 237 0.86 14.64 -16.40
N ALA A 238 0.58 14.12 -15.19
CA ALA A 238 -0.37 13.04 -14.97
C ALA A 238 -1.82 13.51 -14.71
N LEU A 239 -2.03 14.79 -14.34
CA LEU A 239 -3.34 15.44 -14.12
C LEU A 239 -3.30 16.95 -14.37
#